data_AF-A0A0C9X2M6-F1
#
_entry.id   AF-A0A0C9X2M6-F1
#
_cell.length_a   1.000
_cell.length_b   1.000
_cell.length_c   1.000
_cell.angle_alpha   90.00
_cell.angle_beta   90.00
_cell.angle_gamma   90.00
#
_symmetry.space_group_name_H-M   'P 1'
#
loop_
_entity.id
_entity.type
_entity.pdbx_description
1 polymer ?
#
loop_
_entity_poly.entity_id
_entity_poly.type
_entity_poly.pdbx_seq_one_letter_code
_entity_poly.pdbx_strand_id
1 'polypeptide(L)'
;MAPELPPADLQLVLSKIKNSESLIVSIITYQFPARDLYKLCPPDVSEEASLYKTPSSVLIPLEVYFAILSEYLGSFSQFIIKGALAYFKHLQDLIDEYEWSRVFEYHCAYFDQQVDKLRSAGPLHYPIEIWVTPDYQLMGQLDPTPELDASAQLKIIRSTENPIQVITVMLRGTFDPFADDGIKYYCYAKHKISKSLLWLHVPHPFNNVSFNWKILNGDCLHGGTTNNGTELPISEVIPLLTFEPGGKYPFLTLIMSDHFYTSREMLYGRKREKAYREEMNRQAEARAQWKAERNAYFKSLLPRVLGIFRINRNPLSSAKSTAESSLYKCDSTDKNSKEVSCV
;
A
#
# COMPACT_ATOMS: atom_id res chain seq x y z
N MET A 1 -1.60 14.83 31.85
CA MET A 1 -3.07 14.74 31.93
C MET A 1 -3.40 13.29 32.16
N ALA A 2 -4.08 12.96 33.27
CA ALA A 2 -4.61 11.62 33.45
C ALA A 2 -5.72 11.40 32.40
N PRO A 3 -5.78 10.23 31.74
CA PRO A 3 -6.86 9.94 30.81
C PRO A 3 -8.20 10.00 31.56
N GLU A 4 -9.16 10.73 30.98
CA GLU A 4 -10.53 10.78 31.49
C GLU A 4 -11.13 9.36 31.51
N LEU A 5 -11.93 9.07 32.53
CA LEU A 5 -12.56 7.76 32.71
C LEU A 5 -13.54 7.46 31.58
N PRO A 6 -13.62 6.20 31.09
CA PRO A 6 -14.58 5.82 30.06
C PRO A 6 -16.03 6.14 30.42
N PRO A 7 -16.91 6.34 29.42
CA PRO A 7 -18.35 6.50 29.62
C PRO A 7 -18.91 5.44 30.57
N ALA A 8 -19.88 5.82 31.42
CA ALA A 8 -20.43 4.96 32.47
C ALA A 8 -20.92 3.58 31.97
N ASP A 9 -21.38 3.51 30.72
CA ASP A 9 -21.85 2.27 30.07
C ASP A 9 -20.70 1.32 29.72
N LEU A 10 -19.54 1.84 29.30
CA LEU A 10 -18.33 1.07 29.02
C LEU A 10 -17.74 0.52 30.32
N GLN A 11 -17.72 1.32 31.38
CA GLN A 11 -17.31 0.89 32.73
C GLN A 11 -18.16 -0.28 33.23
N LEU A 12 -19.48 -0.22 33.01
CA LEU A 12 -20.39 -1.29 33.39
C LEU A 12 -20.13 -2.59 32.61
N VAL A 13 -19.89 -2.50 31.29
CA VAL A 13 -19.53 -3.65 30.47
C VAL A 13 -18.18 -4.23 30.88
N LEU A 14 -17.16 -3.39 31.05
CA LEU A 14 -15.80 -3.79 31.44
C LEU A 14 -15.76 -4.41 32.84
N SER A 15 -16.58 -3.93 33.77
CA SER A 15 -16.67 -4.49 35.14
C SER A 15 -17.24 -5.91 35.18
N LYS A 16 -17.94 -6.33 34.13
CA LYS A 16 -18.49 -7.68 33.99
C LYS A 16 -17.53 -8.65 33.29
N ILE A 17 -16.51 -8.15 32.60
CA ILE A 17 -15.52 -8.98 31.90
C ILE A 17 -14.45 -9.43 32.90
N LYS A 18 -14.32 -10.74 33.09
CA LYS A 18 -13.29 -11.33 33.94
C LYS A 18 -11.90 -11.07 33.33
N ASN A 19 -10.93 -10.62 34.14
CA ASN A 19 -9.56 -10.27 33.70
C ASN A 19 -9.48 -9.09 32.71
N SER A 20 -10.40 -8.12 32.82
CA SER A 20 -10.53 -6.98 31.91
C SER A 20 -9.24 -6.19 31.69
N GLU A 21 -8.39 -6.00 32.70
CA GLU A 21 -7.13 -5.24 32.55
C GLU A 21 -6.18 -5.86 31.52
N SER A 22 -5.93 -7.17 31.61
CA SER A 22 -5.02 -7.86 30.67
C SER A 22 -5.55 -7.83 29.23
N LEU A 23 -6.87 -7.93 29.06
CA LEU A 23 -7.54 -7.88 27.77
C LEU A 23 -7.46 -6.47 27.18
N ILE A 24 -7.77 -5.44 27.98
CA ILE A 24 -7.62 -4.04 27.56
C ILE A 24 -6.19 -3.78 27.11
N VAL A 25 -5.19 -4.18 27.91
CA VAL A 25 -3.77 -4.02 27.54
C VAL A 25 -3.45 -4.70 26.22
N SER A 26 -3.93 -5.93 25.99
CA SER A 26 -3.70 -6.62 24.72
C SER A 26 -4.36 -5.93 23.53
N ILE A 27 -5.54 -5.32 23.70
CA ILE A 27 -6.22 -4.55 22.65
C ILE A 27 -5.44 -3.27 22.32
N ILE A 28 -5.08 -2.47 23.33
CA ILE A 28 -4.41 -1.17 23.10
C ILE A 28 -2.96 -1.33 22.64
N THR A 29 -2.35 -2.48 22.90
CA THR A 29 -1.02 -2.87 22.36
C THR A 29 -1.12 -3.60 21.02
N TYR A 30 -2.33 -3.75 20.47
CA TYR A 30 -2.61 -4.43 19.19
C TYR A 30 -2.10 -5.88 19.16
N GLN A 31 -2.23 -6.61 20.26
CA GLN A 31 -1.81 -8.02 20.42
C GLN A 31 -3.00 -8.96 20.61
N PHE A 32 -4.22 -8.47 20.41
CA PHE A 32 -5.45 -9.23 20.65
C PHE A 32 -5.91 -9.92 19.36
N PRO A 33 -5.79 -11.26 19.24
CA PRO A 33 -6.15 -11.97 18.02
C PRO A 33 -7.67 -12.22 17.94
N ALA A 34 -8.17 -12.43 16.72
CA ALA A 34 -9.58 -12.68 16.45
C ALA A 34 -10.14 -13.86 17.25
N ARG A 35 -9.36 -14.93 17.38
CA ARG A 35 -9.74 -16.13 18.14
C ARG A 35 -10.01 -15.88 19.62
N ASP A 36 -9.56 -14.74 20.16
CA ASP A 36 -9.74 -14.36 21.55
C ASP A 36 -10.92 -13.40 21.76
N LEU A 37 -11.62 -12.97 20.69
CA LEU A 37 -12.77 -12.04 20.78
C LEU A 37 -13.83 -12.50 21.79
N TYR A 38 -14.08 -13.81 21.91
CA TYR A 38 -15.05 -14.35 22.86
C TYR A 38 -14.77 -13.97 24.32
N LYS A 39 -13.52 -13.64 24.67
CA LYS A 39 -13.14 -13.18 26.02
C LYS A 39 -13.74 -11.81 26.36
N LEU A 40 -14.24 -11.08 25.36
CA LEU A 40 -14.96 -9.81 25.53
C LEU A 40 -16.47 -10.00 25.71
N CYS A 41 -16.97 -11.23 25.58
CA CYS A 41 -18.38 -11.52 25.83
C CYS A 41 -18.71 -11.44 27.34
N PRO A 42 -19.92 -10.97 27.71
CA PRO A 42 -20.39 -11.03 29.08
C PRO A 42 -20.42 -12.48 29.60
N PRO A 43 -20.19 -12.70 30.91
CA PRO A 43 -20.06 -14.03 31.50
C PRO A 43 -21.32 -14.90 31.41
N ASP A 44 -22.47 -14.32 31.07
CA ASP A 44 -23.73 -15.03 30.88
C ASP A 44 -23.78 -15.85 29.57
N VAL A 45 -22.76 -15.74 28.71
CA VAL A 45 -22.62 -16.46 27.42
C VAL A 45 -21.46 -17.46 27.52
N SER A 46 -21.61 -18.53 28.32
CA SER A 46 -20.54 -19.49 28.59
C SER A 46 -20.66 -20.77 27.75
N GLU A 47 -19.81 -20.92 26.72
CA GLU A 47 -19.16 -22.19 26.29
C GLU A 47 -18.22 -21.98 25.08
N GLU A 48 -16.90 -22.14 25.26
CA GLU A 48 -15.85 -21.84 24.24
C GLU A 48 -16.00 -22.57 22.90
N ALA A 49 -16.61 -23.76 22.88
CA ALA A 49 -16.82 -24.55 21.66
C ALA A 49 -18.15 -24.22 20.93
N SER A 50 -19.04 -23.45 21.55
CA SER A 50 -20.29 -22.98 20.94
C SER A 50 -20.25 -21.49 20.56
N LEU A 51 -19.20 -20.79 20.99
CA LEU A 51 -19.07 -19.33 21.02
C LEU A 51 -18.93 -18.62 19.67
N TYR A 52 -18.76 -19.34 18.56
CA TYR A 52 -18.70 -18.74 17.22
C TYR A 52 -19.66 -19.38 16.22
N LYS A 53 -20.74 -20.04 16.70
CA LYS A 53 -21.70 -20.73 15.84
C LYS A 53 -22.61 -19.79 15.06
N THR A 54 -22.73 -18.53 15.49
CA THR A 54 -23.66 -17.57 14.88
C THR A 54 -22.96 -16.23 14.64
N PRO A 55 -23.40 -15.46 13.63
CA PRO A 55 -22.92 -14.10 13.41
C PRO A 55 -22.89 -13.23 14.67
N SER A 56 -23.98 -13.26 15.46
CA SER A 56 -24.13 -12.44 16.68
C SER A 56 -23.03 -12.71 17.70
N SER A 57 -22.49 -13.92 17.74
CA SER A 57 -21.45 -14.31 18.68
C SER A 57 -20.07 -13.71 18.37
N VAL A 58 -19.87 -13.16 17.16
CA VAL A 58 -18.70 -12.36 16.76
C VAL A 58 -18.98 -10.87 16.82
N LEU A 59 -20.18 -10.44 16.42
CA LEU A 59 -20.53 -9.03 16.33
C LEU A 59 -20.49 -8.32 17.69
N ILE A 60 -21.05 -8.94 18.73
CA ILE A 60 -21.04 -8.37 20.10
C ILE A 60 -19.62 -8.13 20.63
N PRO A 61 -18.70 -9.11 20.65
CA PRO A 61 -17.35 -8.87 21.14
C PRO A 61 -16.56 -7.90 20.25
N LEU A 62 -16.86 -7.81 18.95
CA LEU A 62 -16.29 -6.78 18.08
C LEU A 62 -16.74 -5.36 18.47
N GLU A 63 -18.01 -5.18 18.83
CA GLU A 63 -18.50 -3.88 19.33
C GLU A 63 -17.74 -3.45 20.58
N VAL A 64 -17.53 -4.38 21.52
CA VAL A 64 -16.72 -4.15 22.73
C VAL A 64 -15.27 -3.83 22.38
N TYR A 65 -14.66 -4.59 21.45
CA TYR A 65 -13.30 -4.36 20.98
C TYR A 65 -13.12 -2.94 20.43
N PHE A 66 -14.00 -2.52 19.51
CA PHE A 66 -13.93 -1.19 18.91
C PHE A 66 -14.27 -0.07 19.89
N ALA A 67 -15.15 -0.32 20.86
CA ALA A 67 -15.44 0.64 21.93
C ALA A 67 -14.21 0.89 22.81
N ILE A 68 -13.52 -0.16 23.25
CA ILE A 68 -12.26 -0.06 24.02
C ILE A 68 -11.18 0.67 23.21
N LEU A 69 -11.02 0.28 21.94
CA LEU A 69 -10.01 0.88 21.08
C LEU A 69 -10.30 2.36 20.78
N SER A 70 -11.57 2.70 20.56
CA SER A 70 -12.04 4.08 20.35
C SER A 70 -11.77 4.95 21.58
N GLU A 71 -12.06 4.43 22.77
CA GLU A 71 -11.81 5.13 24.03
C GLU A 71 -10.32 5.43 24.21
N TYR A 72 -9.47 4.41 24.02
CA TYR A 72 -8.02 4.55 24.18
C TYR A 72 -7.42 5.59 23.23
N LEU A 73 -7.91 5.66 22.00
CA LEU A 73 -7.40 6.56 20.98
C LEU A 73 -7.96 8.00 21.09
N GLY A 74 -8.89 8.26 22.01
CA GLY A 74 -9.37 9.59 22.38
C GLY A 74 -9.82 10.43 21.17
N SER A 75 -9.05 11.45 20.81
CA SER A 75 -9.35 12.36 19.68
C SER A 75 -9.45 11.66 18.32
N PHE A 76 -8.95 10.44 18.17
CA PHE A 76 -9.07 9.64 16.94
C PHE A 76 -10.26 8.66 16.94
N SER A 77 -11.07 8.63 18.01
CA SER A 77 -12.27 7.79 18.16
C SER A 77 -13.22 7.83 16.96
N GLN A 78 -13.48 9.02 16.41
CA GLN A 78 -14.36 9.22 15.25
C GLN A 78 -13.94 8.40 14.02
N PHE A 79 -12.64 8.15 13.84
CA PHE A 79 -12.14 7.35 12.73
C PHE A 79 -12.35 5.87 13.02
N ILE A 80 -12.08 5.42 14.25
CA ILE A 80 -12.32 4.03 14.70
C ILE A 80 -13.78 3.65 14.53
N ILE A 81 -14.70 4.51 14.96
CA ILE A 81 -16.14 4.28 14.82
C ILE A 81 -16.51 4.13 13.34
N LYS A 82 -16.00 4.99 12.45
CA LYS A 82 -16.25 4.87 11.00
C LYS A 82 -15.70 3.55 10.43
N GLY A 83 -14.48 3.18 10.80
CA GLY A 83 -13.86 1.92 10.39
C GLY A 83 -14.65 0.70 10.88
N ALA A 84 -15.07 0.72 12.14
CA ALA A 84 -15.90 -0.32 12.75
C ALA A 84 -17.25 -0.47 12.01
N LEU A 85 -17.95 0.62 11.76
CA LEU A 85 -19.23 0.60 11.02
C LEU A 85 -19.08 0.03 9.60
N ALA A 86 -18.02 0.41 8.90
CA ALA A 86 -17.72 -0.15 7.58
C ALA A 86 -17.41 -1.65 7.67
N TYR A 87 -16.64 -2.06 8.68
CA TYR A 87 -16.30 -3.46 8.89
C TYR A 87 -17.51 -4.32 9.24
N PHE A 88 -18.40 -3.83 10.10
CA PHE A 88 -19.67 -4.50 10.42
C PHE A 88 -20.55 -4.66 9.20
N LYS A 89 -20.68 -3.60 8.40
CA LYS A 89 -21.42 -3.66 7.14
C LYS A 89 -20.83 -4.71 6.19
N HIS A 90 -19.51 -4.72 6.04
CA HIS A 90 -18.82 -5.70 5.20
C HIS A 90 -19.06 -7.14 5.68
N LEU A 91 -18.93 -7.39 6.99
CA LEU A 91 -19.24 -8.70 7.56
C LEU A 91 -20.70 -9.10 7.32
N GLN A 92 -21.65 -8.17 7.47
CA GLN A 92 -23.07 -8.44 7.19
C GLN A 92 -23.28 -8.80 5.72
N ASP A 93 -22.68 -8.05 4.79
CA ASP A 93 -22.76 -8.35 3.36
C ASP A 93 -22.21 -9.76 3.05
N LEU A 94 -21.15 -10.20 3.76
CA LEU A 94 -20.61 -11.57 3.64
C LEU A 94 -21.53 -12.63 4.26
N ILE A 95 -22.13 -12.35 5.42
CA ILE A 95 -23.08 -13.25 6.09
C ILE A 95 -24.30 -13.51 5.20
N ASP A 96 -24.76 -12.49 4.47
CA ASP A 96 -25.91 -12.60 3.59
C ASP A 96 -25.61 -13.40 2.31
N GLU A 97 -24.33 -13.48 1.90
CA GLU A 97 -23.91 -14.13 0.65
C GLU A 97 -23.27 -15.52 0.83
N TYR A 98 -22.57 -15.78 1.94
CA TYR A 98 -21.77 -17.00 2.14
C TYR A 98 -22.16 -17.76 3.41
N GLU A 99 -21.79 -19.04 3.47
CA GLU A 99 -21.95 -19.85 4.68
C GLU A 99 -21.13 -19.29 5.83
N TRP A 100 -21.75 -19.21 7.01
CA TRP A 100 -21.15 -18.58 8.19
C TRP A 100 -19.77 -19.14 8.57
N SER A 101 -19.55 -20.45 8.45
CA SER A 101 -18.26 -21.08 8.74
C SER A 101 -17.11 -20.45 7.94
N ARG A 102 -17.34 -20.14 6.66
CA ARG A 102 -16.33 -19.48 5.81
C ARG A 102 -16.20 -18.01 6.13
N VAL A 103 -17.32 -17.31 6.36
CA VAL A 103 -17.29 -15.92 6.78
C VAL A 103 -16.49 -15.76 8.06
N PHE A 104 -16.61 -16.72 8.99
CA PHE A 104 -15.83 -16.75 10.22
C PHE A 104 -14.33 -16.95 9.97
N GLU A 105 -13.93 -17.89 9.10
CA GLU A 105 -12.52 -18.08 8.71
C GLU A 105 -11.93 -16.81 8.08
N TYR A 106 -12.67 -16.19 7.14
CA TYR A 106 -12.30 -14.90 6.56
C TYR A 106 -12.17 -13.82 7.63
N HIS A 107 -13.16 -13.71 8.53
CA HIS A 107 -13.16 -12.75 9.63
C HIS A 107 -11.90 -12.89 10.47
N CYS A 108 -11.55 -14.10 10.90
CA CYS A 108 -10.35 -14.33 11.71
C CYS A 108 -9.08 -13.89 10.99
N ALA A 109 -8.88 -14.35 9.74
CA ALA A 109 -7.70 -14.01 8.97
C ALA A 109 -7.61 -12.50 8.70
N TYR A 110 -8.72 -11.88 8.30
CA TYR A 110 -8.77 -10.44 8.01
C TYR A 110 -8.51 -9.63 9.27
N PHE A 111 -9.20 -9.93 10.38
CA PHE A 111 -9.04 -9.20 11.64
C PHE A 111 -7.59 -9.26 12.15
N ASP A 112 -6.97 -10.44 12.18
CA ASP A 112 -5.58 -10.60 12.61
C ASP A 112 -4.62 -9.79 11.73
N GLN A 113 -4.81 -9.81 10.40
CA GLN A 113 -4.02 -8.97 9.50
C GLN A 113 -4.19 -7.48 9.79
N GLN A 114 -5.40 -7.01 10.12
CA GLN A 114 -5.65 -5.61 10.46
C GLN A 114 -5.02 -5.22 11.81
N VAL A 115 -5.05 -6.11 12.79
CA VAL A 115 -4.39 -5.91 14.08
C VAL A 115 -2.86 -5.84 13.92
N ASP A 116 -2.26 -6.74 13.14
CA ASP A 116 -0.81 -6.71 12.88
C ASP A 116 -0.37 -5.46 12.10
N LYS A 117 -1.21 -5.01 11.17
CA LYS A 117 -1.07 -3.74 10.45
C LYS A 117 -1.08 -2.53 11.39
N LEU A 118 -2.04 -2.47 12.32
CA LEU A 118 -2.08 -1.45 13.37
C LEU A 118 -0.82 -1.49 14.25
N ARG A 119 -0.39 -2.69 14.67
CA ARG A 119 0.82 -2.89 15.49
C ARG A 119 2.07 -2.34 14.80
N SER A 120 2.20 -2.58 13.50
CA SER A 120 3.40 -2.24 12.73
C SER A 120 3.55 -0.75 12.45
N ALA A 121 2.44 -0.04 12.27
CA ALA A 121 2.47 1.38 11.90
C ALA A 121 2.36 2.35 13.08
N GLY A 122 1.85 1.88 14.23
CA GLY A 122 1.63 2.69 15.41
C GLY A 122 0.40 3.62 15.31
N PRO A 123 -0.02 4.21 16.44
CA PRO A 123 -1.30 4.90 16.57
C PRO A 123 -1.41 6.24 15.80
N LEU A 124 -0.29 6.87 15.44
CA LEU A 124 -0.26 8.23 14.86
C LEU A 124 -0.20 8.27 13.33
N HIS A 125 0.06 7.15 12.67
CA HIS A 125 0.35 7.12 11.22
C HIS A 125 -0.56 6.20 10.42
N TYR A 126 -1.63 5.67 11.02
CA TYR A 126 -2.48 4.71 10.34
C TYR A 126 -3.81 5.29 9.85
N PRO A 127 -4.12 5.18 8.55
CA PRO A 127 -5.46 5.45 8.06
C PRO A 127 -6.35 4.28 8.51
N ILE A 128 -7.24 4.57 9.45
CA ILE A 128 -8.27 3.62 9.92
C ILE A 128 -9.20 3.15 8.78
N GLU A 129 -9.11 3.80 7.63
CA GLU A 129 -9.65 3.41 6.32
C GLU A 129 -9.31 1.96 5.93
N ILE A 130 -8.28 1.34 6.52
CA ILE A 130 -7.89 -0.03 6.16
C ILE A 130 -8.88 -1.08 6.70
N TRP A 131 -9.65 -0.77 7.74
CA TRP A 131 -10.78 -1.60 8.17
C TRP A 131 -11.96 -1.55 7.19
N VAL A 132 -12.01 -0.53 6.33
CA VAL A 132 -13.07 -0.26 5.34
C VAL A 132 -12.86 -1.05 4.05
N THR A 133 -11.62 -1.50 3.77
CA THR A 133 -11.26 -2.13 2.50
C THR A 133 -11.24 -3.64 2.63
N PRO A 134 -12.19 -4.38 2.01
CA PRO A 134 -12.18 -5.83 2.05
C PRO A 134 -10.88 -6.40 1.48
N ASP A 135 -10.42 -7.53 2.03
CA ASP A 135 -9.28 -8.24 1.47
C ASP A 135 -9.78 -9.25 0.42
N TYR A 136 -9.63 -8.91 -0.85
CA TYR A 136 -10.12 -9.76 -1.94
C TYR A 136 -9.34 -11.04 -2.12
N GLN A 137 -8.07 -11.08 -1.69
CA GLN A 137 -7.30 -12.32 -1.71
C GLN A 137 -7.88 -13.29 -0.70
N LEU A 138 -8.23 -12.81 0.50
CA LEU A 138 -8.94 -13.61 1.49
C LEU A 138 -10.37 -13.93 1.06
N MET A 139 -11.12 -12.98 0.50
CA MET A 139 -12.49 -13.23 0.01
C MET A 139 -12.53 -14.26 -1.11
N GLY A 140 -11.48 -14.36 -1.94
CA GLY A 140 -11.36 -15.40 -2.96
C GLY A 140 -11.42 -16.82 -2.40
N GLN A 141 -11.11 -17.01 -1.10
CA GLN A 141 -11.16 -18.30 -0.42
C GLN A 141 -12.58 -18.68 0.05
N LEU A 142 -13.53 -17.74 0.07
CA LEU A 142 -14.91 -17.97 0.54
C LEU A 142 -15.75 -18.81 -0.45
N ASP A 143 -15.31 -18.96 -1.69
CA ASP A 143 -16.15 -19.43 -2.79
C ASP A 143 -15.62 -20.75 -3.38
N PRO A 144 -16.28 -21.91 -3.12
CA PRO A 144 -15.83 -23.24 -3.53
C PRO A 144 -16.33 -23.60 -4.94
N THR A 145 -17.02 -22.69 -5.62
CA THR A 145 -17.64 -22.96 -6.91
C THR A 145 -16.55 -23.41 -7.90
N PRO A 146 -16.72 -24.55 -8.60
CA PRO A 146 -15.71 -25.04 -9.54
C PRO A 146 -15.34 -23.93 -10.52
N GLU A 147 -14.04 -23.65 -10.58
CA GLU A 147 -13.44 -22.59 -11.39
C GLU A 147 -13.90 -22.71 -12.84
N LEU A 148 -14.93 -21.95 -13.22
CA LEU A 148 -15.02 -21.54 -14.60
C LEU A 148 -13.95 -20.47 -14.76
N ASP A 149 -12.81 -20.88 -15.33
CA ASP A 149 -11.70 -20.00 -15.69
C ASP A 149 -12.27 -18.67 -16.20
N ALA A 150 -11.90 -17.59 -15.51
CA ALA A 150 -12.34 -16.24 -15.81
C ALA A 150 -12.11 -15.90 -17.29
N SER A 151 -11.06 -16.46 -17.89
CA SER A 151 -10.74 -16.34 -19.31
C SER A 151 -11.79 -17.05 -20.20
N ALA A 152 -12.34 -18.19 -19.76
CA ALA A 152 -13.43 -18.89 -20.42
C ALA A 152 -14.74 -18.11 -20.28
N GLN A 153 -15.04 -17.54 -19.12
CA GLN A 153 -16.19 -16.64 -18.95
C GLN A 153 -16.10 -15.43 -19.89
N LEU A 154 -14.91 -14.86 -20.04
CA LEU A 154 -14.65 -13.74 -20.96
C LEU A 154 -14.87 -14.12 -22.42
N LYS A 155 -14.36 -15.30 -22.82
CA LYS A 155 -14.57 -15.82 -24.18
C LYS A 155 -16.05 -16.03 -24.43
N ILE A 156 -16.79 -16.59 -23.47
CA ILE A 156 -18.25 -16.75 -23.56
C ILE A 156 -18.90 -15.36 -23.73
N ILE A 157 -18.63 -14.42 -22.82
CA ILE A 157 -19.14 -13.04 -22.85
C ILE A 157 -18.86 -12.34 -24.18
N ARG A 158 -17.65 -12.50 -24.75
CA ARG A 158 -17.25 -11.90 -26.03
C ARG A 158 -17.78 -12.63 -27.26
N SER A 159 -18.13 -13.91 -27.14
CA SER A 159 -18.54 -14.77 -28.27
C SER A 159 -20.05 -14.85 -28.46
N THR A 160 -20.84 -14.59 -27.41
CA THR A 160 -22.30 -14.64 -27.53
C THR A 160 -22.85 -13.42 -28.26
N GLU A 161 -23.45 -13.66 -29.43
CA GLU A 161 -24.35 -12.69 -30.12
C GLU A 161 -25.66 -12.43 -29.35
N ASN A 162 -25.92 -13.19 -28.28
CA ASN A 162 -27.10 -13.04 -27.43
C ASN A 162 -26.92 -11.95 -26.36
N PRO A 163 -27.98 -11.22 -25.98
CA PRO A 163 -27.92 -10.20 -24.96
C PRO A 163 -27.58 -10.84 -23.61
N ILE A 164 -26.39 -10.51 -23.10
CA ILE A 164 -25.91 -10.97 -21.80
C ILE A 164 -26.90 -10.53 -20.72
N GLN A 165 -27.44 -11.48 -19.94
CA GLN A 165 -28.51 -11.20 -18.99
C GLN A 165 -28.02 -10.34 -17.81
N VAL A 166 -26.88 -10.68 -17.21
CA VAL A 166 -26.20 -9.90 -16.16
C VAL A 166 -24.74 -10.39 -16.08
N ILE A 167 -23.75 -9.48 -16.07
CA ILE A 167 -22.37 -9.79 -15.69
C ILE A 167 -22.10 -9.35 -14.26
N THR A 168 -21.34 -10.15 -13.51
CA THR A 168 -20.81 -9.72 -12.20
C THR A 168 -19.37 -9.28 -12.39
N VAL A 169 -19.05 -8.07 -11.95
CA VAL A 169 -17.72 -7.46 -12.04
C VAL A 169 -17.23 -7.04 -10.65
N MET A 170 -15.93 -6.94 -10.50
CA MET A 170 -15.26 -6.32 -9.36
C MET A 170 -14.81 -4.91 -9.75
N LEU A 171 -15.46 -3.91 -9.19
CA LEU A 171 -14.97 -2.53 -9.26
C LEU A 171 -13.74 -2.41 -8.35
N ARG A 172 -12.71 -1.70 -8.78
CA ARG A 172 -11.53 -1.39 -7.95
C ARG A 172 -11.05 0.03 -8.16
N GLY A 173 -10.79 0.77 -7.08
CA GLY A 173 -10.32 2.15 -7.12
C GLY A 173 -8.80 2.25 -6.98
N THR A 174 -8.16 3.12 -7.75
CA THR A 174 -6.74 3.46 -7.60
C THR A 174 -6.51 4.98 -7.52
N PHE A 175 -5.49 5.39 -6.77
CA PHE A 175 -5.09 6.79 -6.61
C PHE A 175 -3.97 7.19 -7.57
N ASP A 176 -3.06 6.27 -7.89
CA ASP A 176 -1.94 6.52 -8.78
C ASP A 176 -1.75 5.33 -9.72
N PRO A 177 -2.21 5.43 -10.98
CA PRO A 177 -2.06 4.36 -11.95
C PRO A 177 -0.66 4.34 -12.58
N PHE A 178 0.19 5.32 -12.25
CA PHE A 178 1.52 5.50 -12.82
C PHE A 178 2.62 5.32 -11.77
N ALA A 179 2.30 4.72 -10.63
CA ALA A 179 3.26 4.43 -9.57
C ALA A 179 4.33 3.44 -10.08
N ASP A 180 5.59 3.67 -9.69
CA ASP A 180 6.73 2.89 -10.18
C ASP A 180 6.72 1.44 -9.66
N ASP A 181 6.03 1.18 -8.54
CA ASP A 181 5.85 -0.14 -7.92
C ASP A 181 4.56 -0.86 -8.34
N GLY A 182 3.90 -0.35 -9.40
CA GLY A 182 2.66 -0.91 -9.93
C GLY A 182 1.41 -0.25 -9.36
N ILE A 183 0.26 -0.56 -9.97
CA ILE A 183 -1.02 0.05 -9.59
C ILE A 183 -1.45 -0.47 -8.22
N LYS A 184 -1.59 0.43 -7.24
CA LYS A 184 -2.17 0.12 -5.93
C LYS A 184 -3.66 0.42 -5.91
N TYR A 185 -4.43 -0.51 -5.38
CA TYR A 185 -5.88 -0.37 -5.23
C TYR A 185 -6.25 -0.16 -3.77
N TYR A 186 -7.17 0.77 -3.51
CA TYR A 186 -7.54 1.17 -2.15
C TYR A 186 -8.99 0.83 -1.77
N CYS A 187 -9.84 0.61 -2.76
CA CYS A 187 -11.21 0.20 -2.54
C CYS A 187 -11.65 -0.73 -3.66
N TYR A 188 -12.67 -1.49 -3.38
CA TYR A 188 -13.20 -2.45 -4.30
C TYR A 188 -14.66 -2.71 -3.95
N ALA A 189 -15.41 -3.21 -4.92
CA ALA A 189 -16.79 -3.61 -4.66
C ALA A 189 -17.30 -4.55 -5.75
N LYS A 190 -18.10 -5.53 -5.36
CA LYS A 190 -18.80 -6.41 -6.29
C LYS A 190 -20.01 -5.67 -6.87
N HIS A 191 -20.20 -5.75 -8.18
CA HIS A 191 -21.30 -5.08 -8.85
C HIS A 191 -21.87 -5.93 -9.99
N LYS A 192 -23.18 -5.89 -10.17
CA LYS A 192 -23.89 -6.61 -11.25
C LYS A 192 -24.31 -5.61 -12.32
N ILE A 193 -23.85 -5.82 -13.55
CA ILE A 193 -24.16 -4.99 -14.71
C ILE A 193 -25.09 -5.79 -15.62
N SER A 194 -26.26 -5.25 -15.93
CA SER A 194 -27.22 -5.89 -16.84
C SER A 194 -27.08 -5.35 -18.26
N LYS A 195 -27.77 -4.25 -18.60
CA LYS A 195 -27.73 -3.61 -19.92
C LYS A 195 -26.70 -2.49 -20.02
N SER A 196 -26.54 -1.75 -18.94
CA SER A 196 -25.65 -0.61 -18.84
C SER A 196 -25.08 -0.51 -17.42
N LEU A 197 -23.87 0.03 -17.31
CA LEU A 197 -23.28 0.45 -16.04
C LEU A 197 -23.86 1.81 -15.68
N LEU A 198 -24.61 1.84 -14.58
CA LEU A 198 -25.22 3.03 -14.01
C LEU A 198 -24.38 3.53 -12.83
N TRP A 199 -23.74 4.69 -12.98
CA TRP A 199 -22.93 5.29 -11.90
C TRP A 199 -23.73 5.60 -10.63
N LEU A 200 -25.05 5.77 -10.72
CA LEU A 200 -25.90 5.94 -9.54
C LEU A 200 -26.10 4.63 -8.78
N HIS A 201 -25.92 3.48 -9.42
CA HIS A 201 -26.15 2.16 -8.85
C HIS A 201 -24.85 1.42 -8.49
N VAL A 202 -23.69 1.98 -8.82
CA VAL A 202 -22.45 1.39 -8.32
C VAL A 202 -22.40 1.54 -6.79
N PRO A 203 -21.80 0.60 -6.07
CA PRO A 203 -21.65 0.67 -4.62
C PRO A 203 -20.75 1.85 -4.19
N HIS A 204 -20.93 2.30 -2.94
CA HIS A 204 -20.01 3.25 -2.29
C HIS A 204 -18.58 2.66 -2.23
N PRO A 205 -17.51 3.44 -2.44
CA PRO A 205 -17.46 4.90 -2.63
C PRO A 205 -17.67 5.38 -4.08
N PHE A 206 -17.91 4.47 -5.02
CA PHE A 206 -17.93 4.80 -6.45
C PHE A 206 -19.18 5.59 -6.90
N ASN A 207 -20.26 5.56 -6.11
CA ASN A 207 -21.47 6.36 -6.39
C ASN A 207 -21.44 7.77 -5.78
N ASN A 208 -20.35 8.15 -5.12
CA ASN A 208 -20.26 9.49 -4.56
C ASN A 208 -20.07 10.51 -5.68
N VAL A 209 -21.11 11.31 -5.94
CA VAL A 209 -21.14 12.35 -6.99
C VAL A 209 -20.12 13.47 -6.77
N SER A 210 -19.61 13.65 -5.55
CA SER A 210 -18.50 14.59 -5.30
C SER A 210 -17.19 14.13 -5.94
N PHE A 211 -17.09 12.85 -6.29
CA PHE A 211 -15.92 12.27 -6.94
C PHE A 211 -16.23 11.93 -8.39
N ASN A 212 -15.55 12.59 -9.32
CA ASN A 212 -15.69 12.33 -10.75
C ASN A 212 -14.94 11.06 -11.14
N TRP A 213 -15.52 9.90 -10.81
CA TRP A 213 -14.97 8.59 -11.13
C TRP A 213 -15.01 8.33 -12.64
N LYS A 214 -13.93 7.73 -13.15
CA LYS A 214 -13.75 7.33 -14.54
C LYS A 214 -13.20 5.92 -14.60
N ILE A 215 -13.49 5.22 -15.69
CA ILE A 215 -12.91 3.90 -15.95
C ILE A 215 -11.51 4.10 -16.52
N LEU A 216 -10.51 3.51 -15.88
CA LEU A 216 -9.14 3.51 -16.35
C LEU A 216 -8.89 2.32 -17.27
N ASN A 217 -8.38 2.59 -18.47
CA ASN A 217 -7.93 1.57 -19.42
C ASN A 217 -6.57 1.96 -20.00
N GLY A 218 -5.50 1.34 -19.48
CA GLY A 218 -4.13 1.76 -19.77
C GLY A 218 -3.92 3.23 -19.36
N ASP A 219 -3.48 4.05 -20.31
CA ASP A 219 -3.23 5.48 -20.11
C ASP A 219 -4.44 6.36 -20.47
N CYS A 220 -5.62 5.76 -20.66
CA CYS A 220 -6.84 6.44 -21.08
C CYS A 220 -7.94 6.37 -20.01
N LEU A 221 -8.76 7.42 -19.96
CA LEU A 221 -9.99 7.46 -19.16
C LEU A 221 -11.21 7.28 -20.06
N HIS A 222 -12.13 6.41 -19.64
CA HIS A 222 -13.41 6.14 -20.28
C HIS A 222 -14.59 6.48 -19.35
N GLY A 223 -15.75 6.76 -19.96
CA GLY A 223 -17.02 6.89 -19.26
C GLY A 223 -17.53 8.32 -19.01
N GLY A 224 -18.83 8.42 -18.74
CA GLY A 224 -19.55 9.65 -18.38
C GLY A 224 -19.21 10.16 -16.98
N THR A 225 -19.62 11.38 -16.64
CA THR A 225 -19.44 11.94 -15.29
C THR A 225 -20.46 11.31 -14.35
N THR A 226 -20.07 11.04 -13.10
CA THR A 226 -20.99 10.61 -12.02
C THR A 226 -22.19 11.53 -11.86
N ASN A 227 -22.05 12.79 -12.30
CA ASN A 227 -22.98 13.88 -12.05
C ASN A 227 -24.20 13.88 -12.98
N ASN A 228 -24.13 13.17 -14.11
CA ASN A 228 -25.16 13.28 -15.16
C ASN A 228 -26.01 12.02 -15.32
N GLY A 229 -25.94 11.07 -14.39
CA GLY A 229 -26.64 9.78 -14.52
C GLY A 229 -26.25 9.04 -15.81
N THR A 230 -25.05 9.28 -16.32
CA THR A 230 -24.64 8.78 -17.63
C THR A 230 -24.53 7.27 -17.57
N GLU A 231 -25.35 6.58 -18.35
CA GLU A 231 -25.24 5.14 -18.48
C GLU A 231 -24.12 4.79 -19.47
N LEU A 232 -23.31 3.79 -19.16
CA LEU A 232 -22.35 3.23 -20.11
C LEU A 232 -22.86 1.86 -20.60
N PRO A 233 -23.21 1.69 -21.89
CA PRO A 233 -23.70 0.42 -22.40
C PRO A 233 -22.75 -0.74 -22.10
N ILE A 234 -23.28 -1.92 -21.80
CA ILE A 234 -22.45 -3.09 -21.48
C ILE A 234 -21.48 -3.46 -22.61
N SER A 235 -21.86 -3.20 -23.88
CA SER A 235 -21.00 -3.37 -25.05
C SER A 235 -19.75 -2.48 -25.01
N GLU A 236 -19.81 -1.33 -24.36
CA GLU A 236 -18.66 -0.45 -24.13
C GLU A 236 -17.88 -0.81 -22.86
N VAL A 237 -18.53 -1.42 -21.88
CA VAL A 237 -17.87 -1.88 -20.63
C VAL A 237 -17.02 -3.12 -20.88
N ILE A 238 -17.51 -4.11 -21.64
CA ILE A 238 -16.84 -5.41 -21.86
C ILE A 238 -15.38 -5.27 -22.36
N PRO A 239 -15.07 -4.39 -23.33
CA PRO A 239 -13.69 -4.17 -23.77
C PRO A 239 -12.77 -3.60 -22.70
N LEU A 240 -13.31 -2.96 -21.67
CA LEU A 240 -12.56 -2.30 -20.58
C LEU A 240 -12.32 -3.23 -19.39
N LEU A 241 -12.91 -4.44 -19.39
CA LEU A 241 -12.73 -5.40 -18.31
C LEU A 241 -11.33 -6.03 -18.38
N THR A 242 -10.68 -6.09 -17.21
CA THR A 242 -9.36 -6.70 -17.00
C THR A 242 -9.48 -7.94 -16.12
N PHE A 243 -8.50 -8.83 -16.16
CA PHE A 243 -8.50 -10.07 -15.39
C PHE A 243 -7.16 -10.28 -14.72
N GLU A 244 -7.21 -10.78 -13.50
CA GLU A 244 -6.02 -11.27 -12.80
C GLU A 244 -5.95 -12.79 -12.94
N PRO A 245 -4.75 -13.36 -13.12
CA PRO A 245 -4.57 -14.81 -13.11
C PRO A 245 -5.19 -15.43 -11.85
N GLY A 246 -6.11 -16.38 -12.03
CA GLY A 246 -6.83 -17.04 -10.92
C GLY A 246 -7.98 -16.23 -10.31
N GLY A 247 -8.29 -15.02 -10.80
CA GLY A 247 -9.40 -14.22 -10.28
C GLY A 247 -10.76 -14.73 -10.77
N LYS A 248 -11.75 -14.85 -9.88
CA LYS A 248 -13.10 -15.36 -10.22
C LYS A 248 -13.93 -14.43 -11.13
N TYR A 249 -13.69 -13.12 -11.04
CA TYR A 249 -14.50 -12.09 -11.67
C TYR A 249 -13.65 -11.13 -12.51
N PRO A 250 -14.20 -10.57 -13.60
CA PRO A 250 -13.60 -9.43 -14.29
C PRO A 250 -13.44 -8.23 -13.35
N PHE A 251 -12.38 -7.47 -13.52
CA PHE A 251 -12.15 -6.20 -12.86
C PHE A 251 -12.45 -5.01 -13.76
N LEU A 252 -13.09 -4.00 -13.20
CA LEU A 252 -13.20 -2.67 -13.79
C LEU A 252 -12.43 -1.69 -12.91
N THR A 253 -11.33 -1.16 -13.44
CA THR A 253 -10.47 -0.23 -12.69
C THR A 253 -11.04 1.18 -12.79
N LEU A 254 -11.25 1.80 -11.65
CA LEU A 254 -11.83 3.12 -11.50
C LEU A 254 -10.80 4.08 -10.88
N ILE A 255 -10.81 5.32 -11.32
CA ILE A 255 -9.97 6.39 -10.79
C ILE A 255 -10.73 7.71 -10.79
N MET A 256 -10.46 8.55 -9.80
CA MET A 256 -10.97 9.92 -9.79
C MET A 256 -10.23 10.76 -10.83
N SER A 257 -10.97 11.49 -11.66
CA SER A 257 -10.41 12.25 -12.78
C SER A 257 -9.25 13.17 -12.37
N ASP A 258 -9.38 13.87 -11.24
CA ASP A 258 -8.35 14.79 -10.76
C ASP A 258 -7.05 14.05 -10.41
N HIS A 259 -7.19 12.90 -9.75
CA HIS A 259 -6.04 12.06 -9.40
C HIS A 259 -5.33 11.52 -10.63
N PHE A 260 -6.07 11.10 -11.66
CA PHE A 260 -5.46 10.67 -12.92
C PHE A 260 -4.58 11.78 -13.51
N TYR A 261 -5.10 13.02 -13.59
CA TYR A 261 -4.34 14.13 -14.17
C TYR A 261 -3.13 14.51 -13.34
N THR A 262 -3.27 14.57 -12.02
CA THR A 262 -2.16 14.83 -11.10
C THR A 262 -1.08 13.76 -11.24
N SER A 263 -1.44 12.48 -11.18
CA SER A 263 -0.48 11.37 -11.32
C SER A 263 0.20 11.38 -12.68
N ARG A 264 -0.53 11.71 -13.76
CA ARG A 264 0.03 11.83 -15.10
C ARG A 264 1.06 12.96 -15.20
N GLU A 265 0.77 14.10 -14.58
CA GLU A 265 1.72 15.21 -14.52
C GLU A 265 2.97 14.86 -13.72
N MET A 266 2.81 14.18 -12.58
CA MET A 266 3.94 13.67 -11.79
C MET A 266 4.81 12.70 -12.60
N LEU A 267 4.19 11.78 -13.36
CA LEU A 267 4.91 10.87 -14.25
C LEU A 267 5.75 11.64 -15.29
N TYR A 268 5.18 12.65 -15.93
CA TYR A 268 5.91 13.48 -16.89
C TYR A 268 7.03 14.30 -16.20
N GLY A 269 6.82 14.74 -14.97
CA GLY A 269 7.86 15.33 -14.12
C GLY A 269 9.04 14.37 -13.92
N ARG A 270 8.77 13.16 -13.43
CA ARG A 270 9.78 12.11 -13.19
C ARG A 270 10.56 11.77 -14.48
N LYS A 271 9.86 11.62 -15.61
CA LYS A 271 10.50 11.35 -16.92
C LYS A 271 11.43 12.47 -17.37
N ARG A 272 11.01 13.74 -17.24
CA ARG A 272 11.85 14.90 -17.58
C ARG A 272 13.09 14.98 -16.68
N GLU A 273 12.90 14.77 -15.39
CA GLU A 273 14.01 14.80 -14.44
C GLU A 273 15.02 13.68 -14.71
N LYS A 274 14.54 12.46 -14.97
CA LYS A 274 15.41 11.34 -15.35
C LYS A 274 16.22 11.64 -16.61
N ALA A 275 15.56 12.13 -17.66
CA ALA A 275 16.24 12.52 -18.91
C ALA A 275 17.30 13.62 -18.69
N TYR A 276 17.00 14.61 -17.83
CA TYR A 276 17.96 15.65 -17.46
C TYR A 276 19.18 15.08 -16.72
N ARG A 277 18.97 14.19 -15.74
CA ARG A 277 20.08 13.52 -15.03
C ARG A 277 20.94 12.68 -15.98
N GLU A 278 20.33 11.94 -16.89
CA GLU A 278 21.06 11.14 -17.90
C GLU A 278 21.89 12.02 -18.84
N GLU A 279 21.38 13.18 -19.27
CA GLU A 279 22.14 14.15 -20.06
C GLU A 279 23.32 14.75 -19.27
N MET A 280 23.09 15.12 -18.00
CA MET A 280 24.16 15.64 -17.13
C MET A 280 25.26 14.59 -16.89
N ASN A 281 24.88 13.32 -16.72
CA ASN A 281 25.84 12.22 -16.60
C ASN A 281 26.65 12.03 -17.90
N ARG A 282 26.00 12.05 -19.07
CA ARG A 282 26.69 11.99 -20.37
C ARG A 282 27.69 13.14 -20.55
N GLN A 283 27.34 14.36 -20.14
CA GLN A 283 28.27 15.50 -20.18
C GLN A 283 29.44 15.35 -19.19
N ALA A 284 29.18 14.80 -18.00
CA ALA A 284 30.22 14.54 -17.01
C ALA A 284 31.21 13.47 -17.49
N GLU A 285 30.71 12.39 -18.10
CA GLU A 285 31.52 11.33 -18.72
C GLU A 285 32.37 11.87 -19.87
N ALA A 286 31.79 12.66 -20.78
CA ALA A 286 32.53 13.29 -21.87
C ALA A 286 33.65 14.21 -21.35
N ARG A 287 33.38 14.99 -20.30
CA ARG A 287 34.40 15.83 -19.64
C ARG A 287 35.49 14.99 -18.96
N ALA A 288 35.14 13.86 -18.37
CA ALA A 288 36.09 12.94 -17.75
C ALA A 288 36.99 12.27 -18.80
N GLN A 289 36.42 11.81 -19.91
CA GLN A 289 37.15 11.25 -21.06
C GLN A 289 38.12 12.28 -21.64
N TRP A 290 37.66 13.50 -21.93
CA TRP A 290 38.53 14.57 -22.43
C TRP A 290 39.70 14.88 -21.48
N LYS A 291 39.46 14.91 -20.16
CA LYS A 291 40.52 15.07 -19.16
C LYS A 291 41.51 13.90 -19.20
N ALA A 292 41.01 12.67 -19.33
CA ALA A 292 41.85 11.47 -19.41
C ALA A 292 42.72 11.47 -20.67
N GLU A 293 42.15 11.79 -21.83
CA GLU A 293 42.88 11.94 -23.11
C GLU A 293 43.95 13.01 -23.03
N ARG A 294 43.62 14.20 -22.50
CA ARG A 294 44.59 15.29 -22.33
C ARG A 294 45.74 14.86 -21.40
N ASN A 295 45.44 14.18 -20.30
CA ASN A 295 46.45 13.68 -19.39
C ASN A 295 47.32 12.59 -20.03
N ALA A 296 46.74 11.69 -20.83
CA ALA A 296 47.49 10.67 -21.58
C ALA A 296 48.42 11.32 -22.62
N TYR A 297 47.93 12.34 -23.34
CA TYR A 297 48.73 13.14 -24.27
C TYR A 297 49.90 13.86 -23.56
N PHE A 298 49.66 14.52 -22.42
CA PHE A 298 50.75 15.14 -21.66
C PHE A 298 51.78 14.11 -21.18
N LYS A 299 51.34 12.94 -20.71
CA LYS A 299 52.25 11.86 -20.29
C LYS A 299 53.11 11.34 -21.44
N SER A 300 52.58 11.27 -22.67
CA SER A 300 53.35 10.81 -23.84
C SER A 300 54.42 11.82 -24.30
N LEU A 301 54.28 13.10 -23.95
CA LEU A 301 55.29 14.13 -24.22
C LEU A 301 56.50 14.08 -23.26
N LEU A 302 56.33 13.57 -22.03
CA LEU A 302 57.38 13.58 -21.00
C LEU A 302 58.69 12.86 -21.39
N PRO A 303 58.68 11.68 -22.05
CA PRO A 303 59.92 11.01 -22.47
C PRO A 303 60.74 11.83 -23.49
N ARG A 304 60.08 12.65 -24.32
CA ARG A 304 60.74 13.49 -25.33
C ARG A 304 61.43 14.70 -24.71
N VAL A 305 60.79 15.31 -23.71
CA VAL A 305 61.36 16.47 -23.00
C VAL A 305 62.48 16.03 -22.05
N LEU A 306 62.32 14.92 -21.33
CA LEU A 306 63.35 14.40 -20.42
C LEU A 306 64.56 13.80 -21.17
N GLY A 307 64.42 13.41 -22.44
CA GLY A 307 65.54 13.02 -23.30
C GLY A 307 66.51 14.18 -23.59
N ILE A 308 65.99 15.41 -23.69
CA ILE A 308 66.79 16.62 -23.90
C ILE A 308 67.64 16.95 -22.65
N PHE A 309 67.13 16.67 -21.45
CA PHE A 309 67.84 16.92 -20.19
C PHE A 309 68.74 15.77 -19.72
N ARG A 310 68.82 14.64 -20.44
CA ARG A 310 69.70 13.51 -20.11
C ARG A 310 71.12 13.62 -20.70
N ILE A 311 71.42 14.65 -21.48
CA ILE A 311 72.74 14.89 -22.09
C ILE A 311 73.53 15.93 -21.30
N ASN A 312 73.85 15.66 -20.02
CA ASN A 312 75.06 16.16 -19.31
C ASN A 312 75.04 15.76 -17.82
N ARG A 313 75.12 14.46 -17.53
CA ARG A 313 75.67 14.03 -16.24
C ARG A 313 76.88 13.17 -16.52
N ASN A 314 77.99 13.86 -16.79
CA ASN A 314 79.30 13.25 -16.58
C ASN A 314 79.41 12.82 -15.11
N PRO A 315 79.98 11.65 -14.82
CA PRO A 315 80.25 11.21 -13.47
C PRO A 315 81.46 12.00 -12.95
N LEU A 316 81.22 13.11 -12.22
CA LEU A 316 82.29 13.69 -11.41
C LEU A 316 82.44 12.86 -10.15
N SER A 317 83.57 12.17 -10.11
CA SER A 317 84.16 11.46 -9.01
C SER A 317 84.31 12.31 -7.74
N SER A 318 84.13 11.64 -6.60
CA SER A 318 84.98 11.73 -5.41
C SER A 318 85.18 13.11 -4.76
N ALA A 319 84.43 13.37 -3.68
CA ALA A 319 85.02 13.93 -2.46
C ALA A 319 84.19 13.52 -1.23
N LYS A 320 84.85 12.83 -0.30
CA LYS A 320 84.40 12.62 1.09
C LYS A 320 84.10 13.98 1.73
N SER A 321 82.97 14.10 2.40
CA SER A 321 82.83 15.03 3.52
C SER A 321 81.77 14.50 4.48
N THR A 322 82.26 14.11 5.65
CA THR A 322 81.52 13.83 6.87
C THR A 322 80.96 15.13 7.42
N ALA A 323 79.65 15.24 7.65
CA ALA A 323 79.09 16.06 8.73
C ALA A 323 77.59 15.78 8.90
N GLU A 324 77.22 15.64 10.16
CA GLU A 324 75.90 15.41 10.72
C GLU A 324 74.95 16.60 10.55
N SER A 325 73.68 16.35 10.89
CA SER A 325 72.62 17.29 11.37
C SER A 325 71.36 17.16 10.51
N SER A 326 70.39 16.32 10.89
CA SER A 326 69.36 16.50 11.94
C SER A 326 68.20 17.40 11.51
N LEU A 327 66.97 16.91 11.79
CA LEU A 327 65.65 17.58 11.68
C LEU A 327 65.13 17.82 10.24
N TYR A 328 63.91 17.49 9.82
CA TYR A 328 62.65 17.24 10.52
C TYR A 328 61.85 16.16 9.78
N LYS A 329 61.31 15.23 10.56
CA LYS A 329 60.26 14.28 10.20
C LYS A 329 58.93 15.02 10.34
N CYS A 330 58.22 15.29 9.25
CA CYS A 330 56.80 15.67 9.33
C CYS A 330 55.98 14.49 8.83
N ASP A 331 55.71 13.59 9.78
CA ASP A 331 54.56 12.70 9.75
C ASP A 331 53.30 13.58 9.82
N SER A 332 52.44 13.54 8.80
CA SER A 332 51.06 14.01 8.93
C SER A 332 50.14 12.79 8.93
N THR A 333 50.03 12.20 10.11
CA THR A 333 49.01 11.22 10.47
C THR A 333 47.66 11.92 10.62
N ASP A 334 46.64 11.25 10.10
CA ASP A 334 45.26 11.15 10.54
C ASP A 334 44.75 12.07 11.67
N LYS A 335 43.61 12.73 11.40
CA LYS A 335 42.61 13.00 12.42
C LYS A 335 41.22 12.55 12.01
N ASN A 336 40.81 11.56 12.77
CA ASN A 336 39.50 10.99 13.06
C ASN A 336 38.32 11.97 13.22
N SER A 337 37.16 11.44 12.83
CA SER A 337 35.86 11.44 13.53
C SER A 337 35.10 12.74 13.81
N LYS A 338 33.88 12.81 13.27
CA LYS A 338 32.68 13.15 14.08
C LYS A 338 31.46 12.42 13.55
N GLU A 339 31.12 11.32 14.22
CA GLU A 339 29.74 10.85 14.33
C GLU A 339 28.93 11.90 15.11
N VAL A 340 27.73 12.20 14.61
CA VAL A 340 26.67 12.82 15.41
C VAL A 340 25.49 11.86 15.37
N SER A 341 25.34 11.14 16.47
CA SER A 341 24.08 10.56 16.92
C SER A 341 23.31 11.68 17.63
N CYS A 342 22.07 11.91 17.23
CA CYS A 342 21.06 12.57 18.06
C CYS A 342 19.86 11.65 18.18
N VAL A 343 19.39 11.61 19.42
CA VAL A 343 18.25 10.89 20.00
C VAL A 343 16.93 11.30 19.37
#